data_AF-A0AB34JE69-F1
#
_entry.id   AF-A0AB34JE69-F1
#
_cell.length_a   1.000
_cell.length_b   1.000
_cell.length_c   1.000
_cell.angle_alpha   90.00
_cell.angle_beta   90.00
_cell.angle_gamma   90.00
#
_symmetry.space_group_name_H-M   'P 1'
#
loop_
_entity.id
_entity.type
_entity.pdbx_description
1 polymer ?
#
loop_
_entity_poly.entity_id
_entity_poly.type
_entity_poly.pdbx_seq_one_letter_code
_entity_poly.pdbx_strand_id
1 'polypeptide(L)'
;MPFVLACQTLKGLAYPLNGALMGGLDWGFSAAAMWAAQILCVSAVALLSHGGRRPLSLYGLWGTLVLLFSVQIVSAALRMASGSGPWQALYANSEDTAHEAGC
;
A
#
# COMPACT_ATOMS: atom_id res chain seq x y z
N MET A 1 -23.71 2.92 -1.43
CA MET A 1 -22.37 3.51 -1.55
C MET A 1 -21.28 2.63 -0.91
N PRO A 2 -21.18 1.32 -1.23
CA PRO A 2 -20.24 0.42 -0.54
C PRO A 2 -18.76 0.72 -0.82
N PHE A 3 -18.43 1.26 -2.00
CA PHE A 3 -17.05 1.61 -2.36
C PHE A 3 -16.48 2.75 -1.53
N VAL A 4 -17.32 3.67 -1.05
CA VAL A 4 -16.89 4.76 -0.16
C VAL A 4 -16.38 4.20 1.16
N LEU A 5 -17.15 3.27 1.74
CA LEU A 5 -16.79 2.61 3.00
C LEU A 5 -15.51 1.79 2.83
N ALA A 6 -15.41 1.01 1.75
CA ALA A 6 -14.20 0.26 1.43
C ALA A 6 -12.98 1.17 1.27
N CYS A 7 -13.14 2.32 0.61
CA CYS A 7 -12.06 3.28 0.44
C CYS A 7 -11.60 3.87 1.77
N GLN A 8 -12.53 4.11 2.71
CA GLN A 8 -12.20 4.62 4.03
C GLN A 8 -11.48 3.58 4.90
N THR A 9 -11.90 2.31 4.86
CA THR A 9 -11.19 1.24 5.57
C THR A 9 -9.80 1.00 5.00
N LEU A 10 -9.67 1.01 3.66
CA LEU A 10 -8.37 0.88 2.98
C LEU A 10 -7.44 2.05 3.31
N LYS A 11 -7.95 3.29 3.29
CA LYS A 11 -7.18 4.46 3.75
C LYS A 11 -6.71 4.29 5.19
N GLY A 12 -7.61 3.87 6.08
CA GLY A 12 -7.32 3.65 7.49
C GLY A 12 -6.17 2.65 7.71
N LEU A 13 -6.00 1.67 6.82
CA LEU A 13 -4.91 0.71 6.87
C LEU A 13 -3.62 1.21 6.16
N ALA A 14 -3.77 1.95 5.07
CA ALA A 14 -2.63 2.45 4.29
C ALA A 14 -1.78 3.45 5.07
N TYR A 15 -2.38 4.31 5.90
CA TYR A 15 -1.63 5.32 6.67
C TYR A 15 -0.70 4.70 7.74
N PRO A 16 -1.16 3.75 8.59
CA PRO A 16 -0.27 3.03 9.50
C PRO A 16 0.86 2.28 8.78
N LEU A 17 0.57 1.63 7.65
CA LEU A 17 1.56 0.89 6.89
C LEU A 17 2.67 1.80 6.32
N ASN A 18 2.29 2.93 5.75
CA ASN A 18 3.26 3.93 5.30
C ASN A 18 4.03 4.55 6.48
N GLY A 19 3.38 4.75 7.62
CA GLY A 19 4.03 5.19 8.87
C GLY A 19 5.08 4.18 9.36
N ALA A 20 4.77 2.88 9.31
CA ALA A 20 5.70 1.81 9.67
C ALA A 20 6.91 1.76 8.73
N LEU A 21 6.71 1.92 7.42
CA LEU A 21 7.81 1.98 6.44
C LEU A 21 8.73 3.18 6.65
N MET A 22 8.16 4.36 6.90
CA MET A 22 8.95 5.57 7.19
C MET A 22 9.67 5.47 8.54
N GLY A 23 9.03 4.89 9.56
CA GLY A 23 9.64 4.64 10.87
C GLY A 23 10.77 3.60 10.82
N GLY A 24 10.66 2.64 9.91
CA GLY A 24 11.67 1.60 9.68
C GLY A 24 12.88 2.06 8.86
N LEU A 25 13.14 3.36 8.64
CA LEU A 25 14.24 3.86 7.79
C LEU A 25 14.14 3.53 6.28
N ASP A 26 13.01 2.99 5.80
CA ASP A 26 12.81 2.58 4.40
C ASP A 26 12.08 3.67 3.56
N TRP A 27 12.53 4.92 3.70
CA TRP A 27 11.85 6.11 3.17
C TRP A 27 11.79 6.14 1.63
N GLY A 28 12.89 5.74 0.98
CA GLY A 28 12.98 5.71 -0.49
C GLY A 28 11.98 4.73 -1.11
N PHE A 29 11.80 3.56 -0.50
CA PHE A 29 10.80 2.59 -0.94
C PHE A 29 9.38 3.11 -0.73
N SER A 30 9.09 3.69 0.44
CA SER A 30 7.77 4.28 0.72
C SER A 30 7.43 5.38 -0.28
N ALA A 31 8.37 6.28 -0.59
CA ALA A 31 8.19 7.31 -1.60
C ALA A 31 7.94 6.71 -3.00
N ALA A 32 8.76 5.74 -3.43
CA ALA A 32 8.61 5.09 -4.73
C ALA A 32 7.26 4.36 -4.87
N ALA A 33 6.83 3.63 -3.83
CA ALA A 33 5.54 2.95 -3.80
C ALA A 33 4.37 3.94 -3.88
N MET A 34 4.48 5.09 -3.21
CA MET A 34 3.48 6.17 -3.29
C MET A 34 3.38 6.71 -4.72
N TRP A 35 4.51 7.04 -5.34
CA TRP A 35 4.54 7.53 -6.73
C TRP A 35 3.98 6.51 -7.72
N ALA A 36 4.38 5.24 -7.59
CA ALA A 36 3.88 4.16 -8.44
C ALA A 36 2.35 4.00 -8.33
N ALA A 37 1.81 4.03 -7.11
CA ALA A 37 0.38 3.96 -6.88
C ALA A 37 -0.36 5.16 -7.52
N GLN A 38 0.18 6.38 -7.40
CA GLN A 38 -0.42 7.57 -8.00
C GLN A 38 -0.42 7.51 -9.53
N ILE A 39 0.68 7.08 -10.15
CA ILE A 39 0.76 6.88 -11.60
C ILE A 39 -0.25 5.82 -12.06
N LEU A 40 -0.36 4.72 -11.33
CA LEU A 40 -1.32 3.66 -11.64
C LEU A 40 -2.79 4.14 -11.50
N CYS A 41 -3.08 4.95 -10.50
CA CYS A 41 -4.41 5.52 -10.31
C CYS A 41 -4.78 6.49 -11.43
N VAL A 42 -3.88 7.41 -11.77
CA VAL A 42 -4.11 8.38 -12.86
C VAL A 42 -4.25 7.67 -14.20
N SER A 43 -3.43 6.67 -14.48
CA SER A 43 -3.54 5.86 -15.70
C SER A 43 -4.84 5.06 -15.73
N ALA A 44 -5.28 4.47 -14.62
CA ALA A 44 -6.58 3.81 -14.53
C ALA A 44 -7.73 4.79 -14.83
N VAL A 45 -7.71 5.99 -14.25
CA VAL A 45 -8.70 7.05 -14.55
C VAL A 45 -8.65 7.48 -16.02
N ALA A 46 -7.46 7.65 -16.59
CA ALA A 46 -7.28 7.99 -18.00
C ALA A 46 -7.86 6.92 -18.93
N LEU A 47 -7.67 5.64 -18.61
CA LEU A 47 -8.25 4.51 -19.36
C LEU A 47 -9.77 4.47 -19.21
N LEU A 48 -10.30 4.62 -18.00
CA LEU A 48 -11.75 4.63 -17.75
C LEU A 48 -12.45 5.85 -18.39
N SER A 49 -11.79 7.00 -18.47
CA SER A 49 -12.28 8.19 -19.19
C SER A 49 -12.18 8.09 -20.71
N HIS A 50 -11.55 7.03 -21.24
CA HIS A 50 -11.22 6.89 -22.65
C HIS A 50 -10.39 8.09 -23.19
N GLY A 51 -9.50 8.63 -22.35
CA GLY A 51 -8.73 9.83 -22.65
C GLY A 51 -9.53 11.14 -22.54
N GLY A 52 -10.50 11.21 -21.62
CA GLY A 52 -11.34 12.40 -21.39
C GLY A 52 -12.58 12.51 -22.30
N ARG A 53 -12.86 11.48 -23.11
CA ARG A 53 -13.99 11.48 -24.06
C ARG A 53 -15.32 11.10 -23.41
N ARG A 54 -15.31 10.48 -22.24
CA ARG A 54 -16.52 10.10 -21.49
C ARG A 54 -16.48 10.63 -20.07
N PRO A 55 -17.61 11.18 -19.55
CA PRO A 55 -17.70 11.52 -18.15
C PRO A 55 -17.58 10.25 -17.31
N LEU A 56 -16.66 10.24 -16.34
CA LEU A 56 -16.56 9.11 -15.41
C LEU A 56 -17.81 9.05 -14.54
N SER A 57 -18.38 7.86 -14.45
CA SER A 57 -19.33 7.57 -13.38
C SER A 57 -18.63 7.70 -12.03
N LEU A 58 -19.36 8.26 -11.05
CA LEU A 58 -18.92 8.35 -9.66
C LEU A 58 -18.43 6.99 -9.15
N TYR A 59 -19.11 5.90 -9.54
CA TYR A 59 -18.75 4.54 -9.18
C TYR A 59 -17.37 4.11 -9.72
N GLY A 60 -17.04 4.50 -10.95
CA GLY A 60 -15.73 4.22 -11.55
C GLY A 60 -14.60 4.95 -10.83
N LEU A 61 -14.86 6.19 -10.39
CA LEU A 61 -13.90 7.01 -9.65
C LEU A 61 -13.61 6.44 -8.25
N TRP A 62 -14.64 5.96 -7.56
CA TRP A 62 -14.46 5.23 -6.31
C TRP A 62 -13.72 3.90 -6.51
N GLY A 63 -13.96 3.20 -7.61
CA GLY A 63 -13.21 1.99 -7.98
C GLY A 63 -11.72 2.25 -8.15
N THR A 64 -11.32 3.32 -8.85
CA THR A 64 -9.90 3.67 -9.03
C THR A 64 -9.23 4.10 -7.72
N LEU A 65 -9.97 4.75 -6.82
CA LEU A 65 -9.46 5.09 -5.48
C LEU A 65 -9.25 3.84 -4.61
N VAL A 66 -10.17 2.88 -4.64
CA VAL A 66 -10.00 1.59 -3.97
C VAL A 66 -8.75 0.86 -4.49
N LEU A 67 -8.54 0.87 -5.81
CA LEU A 67 -7.37 0.27 -6.44
C LEU A 67 -6.06 0.97 -5.99
N LEU A 68 -6.05 2.30 -5.93
CA LEU A 68 -4.91 3.08 -5.45
C LEU A 68 -4.47 2.66 -4.04
N PHE A 69 -5.39 2.62 -3.09
CA PHE A 69 -5.05 2.26 -1.70
C PHE A 69 -4.71 0.79 -1.55
N SER A 70 -5.36 -0.09 -2.31
CA SER A 70 -5.04 -1.52 -2.33
C SER A 70 -3.60 -1.78 -2.79
N VAL A 71 -3.16 -1.10 -3.85
CA VAL A 71 -1.79 -1.24 -4.36
C VAL A 71 -0.76 -0.72 -3.36
N GLN A 72 -1.04 0.39 -2.66
CA GLN A 72 -0.15 0.86 -1.59
C GLN A 72 -0.07 -0.15 -0.44
N ILE A 73 -1.20 -0.70 0.02
CA ILE A 73 -1.24 -1.70 1.08
C ILE A 73 -0.45 -2.95 0.68
N VAL A 74 -0.71 -3.48 -0.51
CA VAL A 74 -0.03 -4.68 -1.00
C VAL A 74 1.47 -4.44 -1.17
N SER A 75 1.87 -3.30 -1.73
CA SER A 75 3.29 -2.99 -1.90
C SER A 75 4.01 -2.84 -0.55
N ALA A 76 3.34 -2.21 0.42
CA ALA A 76 3.87 -2.09 1.78
C ALA A 76 3.96 -3.45 2.50
N ALA A 77 2.91 -4.26 2.40
CA ALA A 77 2.87 -5.61 2.97
C ALA A 77 3.95 -6.50 2.36
N LEU A 78 4.09 -6.51 1.03
CA LEU A 78 5.13 -7.24 0.32
C LEU A 78 6.53 -6.79 0.75
N ARG A 79 6.74 -5.49 0.98
CA ARG A 79 8.04 -5.00 1.46
C ARG A 79 8.38 -5.51 2.86
N MET A 80 7.44 -5.42 3.80
CA MET A 80 7.65 -5.94 5.15
C MET A 80 7.85 -7.46 5.13
N ALA A 81 7.10 -8.18 4.27
CA ALA A 81 7.27 -9.61 4.09
C ALA A 81 8.59 -10.00 3.39
N SER A 82 9.15 -9.11 2.54
CA SER A 82 10.39 -9.38 1.81
C SER A 82 11.63 -9.49 2.71
N GLY A 83 11.52 -9.12 3.99
CA GLY A 83 12.58 -9.34 5.00
C GLY A 83 13.93 -8.72 4.62
N SER A 84 13.96 -7.71 3.74
CA SER A 84 15.20 -7.10 3.24
C SER A 84 15.33 -5.65 3.71
N GLY A 85 16.55 -5.25 4.04
CA GLY A 85 16.85 -3.94 4.65
C GLY A 85 16.53 -3.92 6.15
N PRO A 86 15.89 -2.87 6.68
CA PRO A 86 15.71 -2.66 8.13
C PRO A 86 14.85 -3.74 8.82
N TRP A 87 14.02 -4.45 8.05
CA TRP A 87 13.18 -5.55 8.52
C TRP A 87 13.98 -6.82 8.88
N GLN A 88 15.23 -6.96 8.43
CA GLN A 88 16.11 -8.06 8.82
C GLN A 88 16.34 -8.12 10.32
N ALA A 89 16.42 -6.95 10.99
CA ALA A 89 16.59 -6.88 12.43
C ALA A 89 15.41 -7.51 13.18
N LEU A 90 14.18 -7.42 12.66
CA LEU A 90 13.01 -8.04 13.28
C LEU A 90 12.99 -9.56 13.07
N TYR A 91 13.38 -10.04 11.88
CA TYR A 91 13.49 -11.47 11.61
C TYR A 91 14.61 -12.12 12.44
N ALA A 92 15.77 -11.47 12.56
CA ALA A 92 16.87 -11.97 13.40
C ALA A 92 16.45 -12.11 14.88
N ASN A 93 15.74 -11.12 15.44
CA ASN A 93 15.23 -11.22 16.81
C ASN A 93 14.14 -12.30 16.98
N SER A 94 13.34 -12.57 15.93
CA SER A 94 12.31 -13.61 15.99
C SER A 94 12.90 -15.03 16.08
N GLU A 95 14.06 -15.26 15.46
CA GLU A 95 14.81 -16.51 15.56
C GLU A 95 15.44 -16.69 16.95
N ASP A 96 16.02 -15.63 17.54
CA ASP A 96 16.58 -15.66 18.90
C ASP A 96 15.51 -15.96 19.96
N THR A 97 14.33 -15.33 19.84
CA THR A 97 13.23 -15.55 20.79
C THR A 97 12.68 -16.98 20.69
N ALA A 98 12.66 -17.56 19.49
CA ALA A 98 12.26 -18.96 19.29
C ALA A 98 13.27 -19.95 19.91
N HIS A 99 14.55 -19.56 19.97
CA HIS A 99 15.61 -20.35 20.58
C HIS A 99 15.58 -20.31 22.12
N GLU A 100 15.13 -19.19 22.72
CA GLU A 100 14.95 -19.06 24.17
C GLU A 100 13.65 -19.70 24.70
N ALA A 101 12.57 -19.70 23.93
CA ALA A 101 11.28 -20.30 24.33
C ALA A 101 11.24 -21.84 24.23
N GLY A 102 12.31 -22.46 23.73
CA GLY A 102 12.45 -23.91 23.54
C GLY A 102 13.19 -24.66 24.65
N CYS A 103 13.36 -24.06 25.85
CA CYS A 103 13.97 -24.69 27.02
C CYS A 103 12.94 -24.87 28.14
#